data_AF-A0AAQ3M1L9-F1
#
_entry.id   AF-A0AAQ3M1L9-F1
#
_cell.length_a   1.000
_cell.length_b   1.000
_cell.length_c   1.000
_cell.angle_alpha   90.00
_cell.angle_beta   90.00
_cell.angle_gamma   90.00
#
_symmetry.space_group_name_H-M   'P 1'
#
loop_
_entity.id
_entity.type
_entity.pdbx_description
1 polymer ?
#
loop_
_entity_poly.entity_id
_entity_poly.type
_entity_poly.pdbx_seq_one_letter_code
_entity_poly.pdbx_strand_id
1 'polypeptide(L)'
;MQYSLLSVATLLGAAAAIPQGKTAAGAPHSQLNAASGPPKGDIDSSNWCGAVTSVPDVRTVEATWVVPTASSPAGSTTYWNYQWIGIDGVNDCGVLLQGGTGFTTNDPNSGDIEYYFWYEFYPADPVFPGDLVVQPGDTVYIKVTATSTTTGTIYTENISRGTSRSYDITSENGPLCLKYAEYITEDPGDRLPFAAFTDYDMTSCRATDGNGSSYDLSNPQMWYLDYYGQDKCDATIESGSDIRFNYH
;
A
#
# COMPACT_ATOMS: atom_id res chain seq x y z
N MET A 1 -65.80 40.35 7.04
CA MET A 1 -65.30 39.55 5.91
C MET A 1 -64.12 38.74 6.42
N GLN A 2 -64.33 37.43 6.52
CA GLN A 2 -63.42 36.32 6.19
C GLN A 2 -62.01 36.19 6.83
N TYR A 3 -61.70 34.91 7.13
CA TYR A 3 -60.41 34.26 7.46
C TYR A 3 -59.96 34.32 8.93
N SER A 4 -59.42 33.28 9.55
CA SER A 4 -59.34 31.84 9.28
C SER A 4 -58.84 31.19 10.57
N LEU A 5 -59.30 29.97 10.87
CA LEU A 5 -58.73 29.12 11.92
C LEU A 5 -57.33 28.63 11.50
N LEU A 6 -56.34 28.71 12.38
CA LEU A 6 -55.19 27.80 12.36
C LEU A 6 -54.83 27.37 13.78
N SER A 7 -54.99 26.07 13.98
CA SER A 7 -54.62 25.30 15.16
C SER A 7 -53.10 25.30 15.36
N VAL A 8 -52.64 25.69 16.55
CA VAL A 8 -51.24 25.48 16.96
C VAL A 8 -51.16 24.09 17.60
N ALA A 9 -50.59 23.14 16.87
CA ALA A 9 -50.24 21.83 17.41
C ALA A 9 -49.00 21.95 18.31
N THR A 10 -49.15 21.53 19.55
CA THR A 10 -48.05 21.32 20.50
C THR A 10 -47.17 20.16 20.03
N LEU A 11 -45.92 20.44 19.65
CA LEU A 11 -44.90 19.40 19.55
C LEU A 11 -44.41 19.05 20.97
N LEU A 12 -44.73 17.82 21.41
CA LEU A 12 -44.02 17.17 22.50
C LEU A 12 -42.58 16.87 22.03
N GLY A 13 -41.60 17.49 22.69
CA GLY A 13 -40.20 17.16 22.52
C GLY A 13 -39.90 15.75 23.03
N ALA A 14 -39.64 14.82 22.11
CA ALA A 14 -39.03 13.55 22.45
C ALA A 14 -37.53 13.78 22.68
N ALA A 15 -37.08 13.72 23.93
CA ALA A 15 -35.66 13.62 24.25
C ALA A 15 -35.15 12.26 23.75
N ALA A 16 -34.43 12.26 22.64
CA ALA A 16 -33.68 11.10 22.20
C ALA A 16 -32.55 10.85 23.20
N ALA A 17 -32.65 9.76 23.96
CA ALA A 17 -31.56 9.29 24.80
C ALA A 17 -30.35 8.96 23.90
N ILE A 18 -29.25 9.69 24.08
CA ILE A 18 -27.97 9.37 23.47
C ILE A 18 -27.54 8.02 24.04
N PRO A 19 -27.36 6.96 23.22
CA PRO A 19 -26.73 5.75 23.71
C PRO A 19 -25.30 6.13 24.09
N GLN A 20 -24.97 6.02 25.38
CA GLN A 20 -23.59 6.06 25.84
C GLN A 20 -22.85 4.98 25.08
N GLY A 21 -21.99 5.40 24.16
CA GLY A 21 -21.13 4.52 23.39
C GLY A 21 -20.36 3.63 24.36
N LYS A 22 -20.50 2.32 24.17
CA LYS A 22 -19.60 1.35 24.77
C LYS A 22 -18.20 1.79 24.37
N THR A 23 -17.39 2.19 25.35
CA THR A 23 -15.95 2.35 25.15
C THR A 23 -15.46 1.04 24.56
N ALA A 24 -15.02 1.07 23.31
CA ALA A 24 -14.31 -0.05 22.72
C ALA A 24 -13.11 -0.31 23.63
N ALA A 25 -13.10 -1.46 24.29
CA ALA A 25 -11.92 -1.95 24.96
C ALA A 25 -10.83 -2.01 23.87
N GLY A 26 -9.74 -1.26 24.07
CA GLY A 26 -8.62 -1.25 23.14
C GLY A 26 -8.19 -2.69 22.88
N ALA A 27 -8.12 -3.06 21.60
CA ALA A 27 -7.45 -4.29 21.21
C ALA A 27 -6.04 -4.27 21.83
N PRO A 28 -5.53 -5.41 22.34
CA PRO A 28 -4.17 -5.46 22.85
C PRO A 28 -3.24 -4.98 21.73
N HIS A 29 -2.52 -3.89 21.97
CA HIS A 29 -1.34 -3.57 21.17
C HIS A 29 -0.39 -4.77 21.37
N SER A 30 -0.41 -5.72 20.43
CA SER A 30 0.65 -6.70 20.31
C SER A 30 1.94 -5.92 20.20
N GLN A 31 2.87 -6.12 21.14
CA GLN A 31 4.19 -5.52 21.04
C GLN A 31 4.79 -5.98 19.72
N LEU A 32 5.05 -5.02 18.82
CA LEU A 32 5.75 -5.29 17.59
C LEU A 32 7.23 -5.47 17.93
N ASN A 33 7.85 -6.50 17.38
CA ASN A 33 9.29 -6.67 17.47
C ASN A 33 9.96 -5.70 16.49
N ALA A 34 11.10 -5.16 16.88
CA ALA A 34 11.95 -4.46 15.93
C ALA A 34 12.40 -5.47 14.86
N ALA A 35 12.17 -5.14 13.58
CA ALA A 35 12.77 -5.88 12.49
C ALA A 35 14.30 -5.79 12.57
N SER A 36 14.99 -6.83 12.11
CA SER A 36 16.41 -6.70 11.78
C SER A 36 16.53 -5.92 10.48
N GLY A 37 17.40 -4.91 10.41
CA GLY A 37 17.75 -4.30 9.12
C GLY A 37 18.47 -5.32 8.23
N PRO A 38 18.39 -5.22 6.89
CA PRO A 38 19.21 -6.05 6.02
C PRO A 38 20.70 -5.62 6.13
N PRO A 39 21.63 -6.40 5.53
CA PRO A 39 23.06 -6.10 5.65
C PRO A 39 23.41 -4.78 4.92
N LYS A 40 23.75 -3.74 5.70
CA LYS A 40 24.23 -2.38 5.32
C LYS A 40 23.19 -1.43 4.74
N GLY A 41 23.07 -0.28 5.41
CA GLY A 41 22.99 1.08 4.84
C GLY A 41 21.84 1.37 3.87
N ASP A 42 21.55 2.64 3.73
CA ASP A 42 20.58 3.15 2.77
C ASP A 42 21.02 2.91 1.31
N ILE A 43 20.05 2.69 0.42
CA ILE A 43 20.27 2.32 -0.99
C ILE A 43 19.70 3.39 -1.92
N ASP A 44 20.54 3.87 -2.84
CA ASP A 44 20.07 4.61 -4.01
C ASP A 44 19.63 3.59 -5.07
N SER A 45 18.34 3.64 -5.41
CA SER A 45 17.69 2.70 -6.32
C SER A 45 17.25 3.40 -7.60
N SER A 46 17.33 2.69 -8.72
CA SER A 46 16.87 3.19 -10.01
C SER A 46 15.38 2.97 -10.25
N ASN A 47 14.64 2.37 -9.31
CA ASN A 47 13.20 2.11 -9.49
C ASN A 47 12.39 2.09 -8.19
N TRP A 48 12.99 1.86 -7.02
CA TRP A 48 12.25 1.73 -5.76
C TRP A 48 12.52 2.89 -4.80
N CYS A 49 11.47 3.27 -4.09
CA CYS A 49 11.49 4.18 -2.96
C CYS A 49 10.73 3.53 -1.80
N GLY A 50 11.29 3.47 -0.59
CA GLY A 50 10.58 2.92 0.56
C GLY A 50 11.46 2.21 1.57
N ALA A 51 10.90 1.20 2.23
CA ALA A 51 11.54 0.47 3.31
C ALA A 51 11.54 -1.04 3.07
N VAL A 52 12.69 -1.65 3.34
CA VAL A 52 12.90 -3.10 3.33
C VAL A 52 13.33 -3.55 4.71
N THR A 53 12.61 -4.49 5.29
CA THR A 53 12.86 -5.03 6.64
C THR A 53 13.22 -6.50 6.57
N SER A 54 14.22 -6.94 7.34
CA SER A 54 14.53 -8.37 7.46
C SER A 54 13.69 -9.00 8.57
N VAL A 55 12.92 -9.99 8.19
CA VAL A 55 11.97 -10.71 9.05
C VAL A 55 12.22 -12.21 8.86
N PRO A 56 12.56 -12.95 9.93
CA PRO A 56 12.83 -14.38 9.81
C PRO A 56 11.55 -15.14 9.44
N ASP A 57 11.59 -15.98 8.41
CA ASP A 57 10.44 -16.77 7.95
C ASP A 57 9.16 -15.92 7.81
N VAL A 58 9.26 -14.78 7.12
CA VAL A 58 8.11 -13.89 6.92
C VAL A 58 6.97 -14.63 6.22
N ARG A 59 5.75 -14.48 6.74
CA ARG A 59 4.54 -15.11 6.22
C ARG A 59 3.50 -14.12 5.76
N THR A 60 3.41 -12.97 6.40
CA THR A 60 2.47 -11.94 5.96
C THR A 60 3.10 -10.57 6.00
N VAL A 61 2.74 -9.73 5.03
CA VAL A 61 3.02 -8.30 5.01
C VAL A 61 1.71 -7.60 4.73
N GLU A 62 1.41 -6.55 5.49
CA GLU A 62 0.17 -5.79 5.36
C GLU A 62 0.40 -4.29 5.60
N ALA A 63 -0.38 -3.46 4.91
CA ALA A 63 -0.39 -2.02 5.07
C ALA A 63 -1.73 -1.42 4.60
N THR A 64 -2.00 -0.20 5.05
CA THR A 64 -3.13 0.62 4.59
C THR A 64 -2.61 1.94 4.05
N TRP A 65 -3.11 2.41 2.92
CA TRP A 65 -2.77 3.74 2.41
C TRP A 65 -3.96 4.41 1.73
N VAL A 66 -3.86 5.73 1.59
CA VAL A 66 -4.72 6.50 0.69
C VAL A 66 -4.04 6.52 -0.66
N VAL A 67 -4.77 6.11 -1.71
CA VAL A 67 -4.24 6.06 -3.08
C VAL A 67 -3.83 7.47 -3.51
N PRO A 68 -2.55 7.70 -3.85
CA PRO A 68 -2.07 9.03 -4.18
C PRO A 68 -2.69 9.53 -5.49
N THR A 69 -2.77 10.84 -5.64
CA THR A 69 -3.17 11.44 -6.92
C THR A 69 -1.95 11.53 -7.81
N ALA A 70 -2.05 10.96 -9.00
CA ALA A 70 -1.07 11.10 -10.06
C ALA A 70 -1.15 12.47 -10.73
N SER A 71 0.00 12.99 -11.15
CA SER A 71 0.08 14.16 -12.02
C SER A 71 1.16 13.94 -13.08
N SER A 72 1.00 14.62 -14.22
CA SER A 72 1.94 14.50 -15.34
C SER A 72 3.27 15.15 -14.98
N PRO A 73 4.39 14.42 -15.05
CA PRO A 73 5.70 15.04 -14.99
C PRO A 73 5.91 15.89 -16.24
N ALA A 74 6.57 17.03 -16.10
CA ALA A 74 6.72 18.02 -17.17
C ALA A 74 7.31 17.39 -18.44
N GLY A 75 6.58 17.53 -19.55
CA GLY A 75 7.04 17.04 -20.86
C GLY A 75 6.83 15.55 -21.10
N SER A 76 6.15 14.83 -20.20
CA SER A 76 5.76 13.44 -20.42
C SER A 76 4.27 13.24 -20.45
N THR A 77 3.89 12.31 -21.31
CA THR A 77 2.53 11.86 -21.53
C THR A 77 2.40 10.36 -21.29
N THR A 78 3.49 9.70 -20.91
CA THR A 78 3.53 8.29 -20.51
C THR A 78 4.33 8.14 -19.22
N TYR A 79 3.68 7.66 -18.17
CA TYR A 79 4.29 7.44 -16.86
C TYR A 79 3.50 6.41 -16.05
N TRP A 80 4.20 5.70 -15.17
CA TRP A 80 3.63 4.73 -14.24
C TRP A 80 4.17 5.01 -12.85
N ASN A 81 3.40 4.61 -11.84
CA ASN A 81 3.89 4.51 -10.48
C ASN A 81 3.04 3.51 -9.71
N TYR A 82 3.71 2.55 -9.07
CA TYR A 82 3.08 1.48 -8.31
C TYR A 82 3.33 1.69 -6.82
N GLN A 83 2.31 1.50 -6.00
CA GLN A 83 2.41 1.49 -4.54
C GLN A 83 2.08 0.09 -4.06
N TRP A 84 3.01 -0.57 -3.39
CA TRP A 84 2.85 -1.98 -3.09
C TRP A 84 3.59 -2.42 -1.84
N ILE A 85 3.18 -3.59 -1.36
CA ILE A 85 3.86 -4.33 -0.30
C ILE A 85 4.23 -5.71 -0.82
N GLY A 86 5.31 -6.28 -0.27
CA GLY A 86 5.85 -7.52 -0.83
C GLY A 86 6.68 -8.34 0.15
N ILE A 87 6.93 -9.59 -0.25
CA ILE A 87 7.81 -10.55 0.41
C ILE A 87 8.94 -10.93 -0.55
N ASP A 88 10.19 -10.75 -0.08
CA ASP A 88 11.44 -10.96 -0.82
C ASP A 88 11.62 -10.02 -2.04
N GLY A 89 12.47 -10.36 -3.01
CA GLY A 89 12.79 -9.49 -4.16
C GLY A 89 14.14 -8.78 -4.10
N VAL A 90 14.76 -8.73 -2.92
CA VAL A 90 16.07 -8.10 -2.70
C VAL A 90 17.21 -9.10 -2.49
N ASN A 91 18.44 -8.61 -2.70
CA ASN A 91 19.68 -9.34 -2.41
C ASN A 91 19.79 -10.69 -3.11
N ASP A 92 19.92 -11.78 -2.34
CA ASP A 92 20.07 -13.16 -2.81
C ASP A 92 18.74 -13.84 -3.16
N CYS A 93 17.62 -13.11 -3.09
CA CYS A 93 16.26 -13.62 -3.26
C CYS A 93 15.60 -13.04 -4.51
N GLY A 94 15.83 -13.67 -5.66
CA GLY A 94 15.35 -13.20 -6.97
C GLY A 94 13.88 -13.51 -7.30
N VAL A 95 13.06 -13.82 -6.29
CA VAL A 95 11.61 -14.09 -6.43
C VAL A 95 10.90 -13.16 -5.46
N LEU A 96 9.81 -12.54 -5.89
CA LEU A 96 9.05 -11.56 -5.11
C LEU A 96 7.55 -11.82 -5.22
N LEU A 97 6.87 -11.91 -4.08
CA LEU A 97 5.41 -11.99 -4.00
C LEU A 97 4.88 -10.64 -3.55
N GLN A 98 4.10 -9.95 -4.40
CA GLN A 98 3.70 -8.57 -4.17
C GLN A 98 2.29 -8.25 -4.64
N GLY A 99 1.73 -7.18 -4.07
CA GLY A 99 0.44 -6.65 -4.49
C GLY A 99 0.23 -5.23 -4.01
N GLY A 100 -0.60 -4.49 -4.75
CA GLY A 100 -0.73 -3.07 -4.51
C GLY A 100 -1.74 -2.37 -5.41
N THR A 101 -1.60 -1.05 -5.43
CA THR A 101 -2.26 -0.17 -6.38
C THR A 101 -1.23 0.39 -7.35
N GLY A 102 -1.69 0.86 -8.48
CA GLY A 102 -0.84 1.58 -9.41
C GLY A 102 -1.67 2.48 -10.28
N PHE A 103 -0.98 3.34 -11.02
CA PHE A 103 -1.61 4.13 -12.04
C PHE A 103 -0.71 4.29 -13.26
N THR A 104 -1.35 4.47 -14.41
CA THR A 104 -0.72 4.74 -15.69
C THR A 104 -1.53 5.75 -16.48
N THR A 105 -0.88 6.49 -17.36
CA THR A 105 -1.58 7.20 -18.44
C THR A 105 -1.97 6.23 -19.55
N ASN A 106 -3.26 6.21 -19.90
CA ASN A 106 -3.78 5.33 -20.95
C ASN A 106 -3.67 5.93 -22.35
N ASP A 107 -3.75 7.27 -22.45
CA ASP A 107 -3.53 8.00 -23.70
C ASP A 107 -2.77 9.30 -23.41
N PRO A 108 -1.54 9.40 -23.93
CA PRO A 108 -0.76 10.63 -23.96
C PRO A 108 -1.49 11.91 -24.38
N ASN A 109 -2.50 11.77 -25.24
CA ASN A 109 -3.20 12.88 -25.88
C ASN A 109 -4.50 13.27 -25.16
N SER A 110 -5.11 12.33 -24.41
CA SER A 110 -6.28 12.63 -23.59
C SER A 110 -5.90 13.06 -22.17
N GLY A 111 -4.75 12.57 -21.68
CA GLY A 111 -4.31 12.78 -20.29
C GLY A 111 -5.07 11.92 -19.27
N ASP A 112 -5.86 10.95 -19.73
CA ASP A 112 -6.61 10.07 -18.83
C ASP A 112 -5.66 9.12 -18.09
N ILE A 113 -5.78 9.12 -16.76
CA ILE A 113 -5.01 8.26 -15.87
C ILE A 113 -5.92 7.11 -15.41
N GLU A 114 -5.47 5.88 -15.62
CA GLU A 114 -6.09 4.69 -15.07
C GLU A 114 -5.45 4.33 -13.74
N TYR A 115 -6.29 3.97 -12.77
CA TYR A 115 -5.89 3.45 -11.47
C TYR A 115 -6.39 2.03 -11.34
N TYR A 116 -5.55 1.15 -10.81
CA TYR A 116 -5.83 -0.27 -10.73
C TYR A 116 -5.24 -0.90 -9.48
N PHE A 117 -5.86 -2.00 -9.06
CA PHE A 117 -5.18 -3.00 -8.24
C PHE A 117 -4.38 -3.93 -9.15
N TRP A 118 -3.27 -4.42 -8.65
CA TRP A 118 -2.44 -5.40 -9.33
C TRP A 118 -1.77 -6.33 -8.31
N TYR A 119 -1.31 -7.47 -8.80
CA TYR A 119 -0.51 -8.40 -8.03
C TYR A 119 0.46 -9.18 -8.90
N GLU A 120 1.51 -9.72 -8.29
CA GLU A 120 2.56 -10.40 -9.02
C GLU A 120 3.26 -11.44 -8.14
N PHE A 121 3.72 -12.52 -8.77
CA PHE A 121 4.72 -13.42 -8.22
C PHE A 121 5.93 -13.40 -9.17
N TYR A 122 6.71 -12.33 -9.06
CA TYR A 122 7.86 -12.04 -9.91
C TYR A 122 8.83 -13.23 -9.90
N PRO A 123 9.44 -13.61 -11.03
CA PRO A 123 9.49 -12.89 -12.33
C PRO A 123 8.36 -13.17 -13.34
N ALA A 124 7.22 -13.72 -12.93
CA ALA A 124 6.05 -13.74 -13.83
C ALA A 124 5.48 -12.31 -14.00
N ASP A 125 4.86 -12.01 -15.14
CA ASP A 125 4.28 -10.69 -15.40
C ASP A 125 3.20 -10.30 -14.36
N PRO A 126 3.03 -8.99 -14.06
CA PRO A 126 1.99 -8.53 -13.16
C PRO A 126 0.59 -8.79 -13.73
N VAL A 127 -0.34 -9.12 -12.84
CA VAL A 127 -1.74 -9.39 -13.16
C VAL A 127 -2.61 -8.20 -12.73
N PHE A 128 -3.43 -7.72 -13.67
CA PHE A 128 -4.40 -6.65 -13.46
C PHE A 128 -5.82 -7.24 -13.53
N PRO A 129 -6.42 -7.63 -12.39
CA PRO A 129 -7.65 -8.42 -12.40
C PRO A 129 -8.89 -7.63 -12.89
N GLY A 130 -8.89 -6.30 -12.76
CA GLY A 130 -9.95 -5.43 -13.29
C GLY A 130 -11.33 -5.60 -12.62
N ASP A 131 -11.43 -6.37 -11.54
CA ASP A 131 -12.69 -6.70 -10.87
C ASP A 131 -12.97 -5.87 -9.60
N LEU A 132 -12.03 -5.00 -9.23
CA LEU A 132 -12.15 -3.97 -8.20
C LEU A 132 -11.83 -2.60 -8.77
N VAL A 133 -12.65 -1.61 -8.40
CA VAL A 133 -12.41 -0.21 -8.76
C VAL A 133 -11.59 0.46 -7.67
N VAL A 134 -10.60 1.25 -8.07
CA VAL A 134 -9.82 2.13 -7.19
C VAL A 134 -9.64 3.48 -7.85
N GLN A 135 -9.62 4.54 -7.05
CA GLN A 135 -9.46 5.93 -7.49
C GLN A 135 -8.58 6.69 -6.50
N PRO A 136 -7.98 7.83 -6.90
CA PRO A 136 -7.31 8.74 -5.98
C PRO A 136 -8.17 9.08 -4.78
N GLY A 137 -7.56 9.10 -3.59
CA GLY A 137 -8.25 9.39 -2.35
C GLY A 137 -9.02 8.20 -1.74
N ASP A 138 -9.10 7.05 -2.41
CA ASP A 138 -9.59 5.83 -1.78
C ASP A 138 -8.60 5.35 -0.73
N THR A 139 -9.10 4.90 0.42
CA THR A 139 -8.32 4.15 1.40
C THR A 139 -8.35 2.68 1.03
N VAL A 140 -7.18 2.08 0.88
CA VAL A 140 -7.02 0.67 0.53
C VAL A 140 -6.21 -0.06 1.59
N TYR A 141 -6.52 -1.33 1.77
CA TYR A 141 -5.77 -2.26 2.59
C TYR A 141 -5.34 -3.46 1.75
N ILE A 142 -4.05 -3.76 1.79
CA ILE A 142 -3.48 -4.92 1.10
C ILE A 142 -2.83 -5.83 2.13
N LYS A 143 -2.97 -7.14 1.93
CA LYS A 143 -2.25 -8.16 2.68
C LYS A 143 -1.72 -9.24 1.74
N VAL A 144 -0.40 -9.36 1.73
CA VAL A 144 0.35 -10.42 1.06
C VAL A 144 0.55 -11.55 2.07
N THR A 145 0.25 -12.79 1.68
CA THR A 145 0.46 -13.99 2.52
C THR A 145 1.23 -15.05 1.75
N ALA A 146 2.41 -15.45 2.22
CA ALA A 146 3.11 -16.63 1.74
C ALA A 146 2.56 -17.90 2.41
N THR A 147 1.72 -18.65 1.71
CA THR A 147 1.14 -19.91 2.21
C THR A 147 2.14 -21.07 2.13
N SER A 148 3.09 -20.99 1.22
CA SER A 148 4.32 -21.78 1.18
C SER A 148 5.43 -20.94 0.57
N THR A 149 6.61 -21.53 0.32
CA THR A 149 7.66 -20.83 -0.43
C THR A 149 7.29 -20.62 -1.91
N THR A 150 6.32 -21.35 -2.46
CA THR A 150 5.95 -21.26 -3.89
C THR A 150 4.48 -20.89 -4.10
N THR A 151 3.73 -20.60 -3.05
CA THR A 151 2.31 -20.24 -3.13
C THR A 151 2.00 -19.12 -2.16
N GLY A 152 1.05 -18.27 -2.53
CA GLY A 152 0.60 -17.20 -1.67
C GLY A 152 -0.81 -16.73 -2.00
N THR A 153 -1.29 -15.79 -1.20
CA THR A 153 -2.53 -15.08 -1.43
C THR A 153 -2.31 -13.57 -1.36
N ILE A 154 -2.97 -12.85 -2.25
CA ILE A 154 -3.03 -11.38 -2.24
C ILE A 154 -4.46 -10.99 -1.91
N TYR A 155 -4.66 -10.49 -0.70
CA TYR A 155 -5.93 -9.90 -0.28
C TYR A 155 -5.89 -8.40 -0.55
N THR A 156 -6.89 -7.91 -1.28
CA THR A 156 -7.02 -6.51 -1.64
C THR A 156 -8.39 -6.00 -1.21
N GLU A 157 -8.41 -4.89 -0.47
CA GLU A 157 -9.64 -4.24 -0.01
C GLU A 157 -9.59 -2.74 -0.35
N ASN A 158 -10.63 -2.26 -1.02
CA ASN A 158 -10.92 -0.84 -1.09
C ASN A 158 -11.91 -0.49 0.02
N ILE A 159 -11.39 0.02 1.13
CA ILE A 159 -12.16 0.34 2.34
C ILE A 159 -13.17 1.45 2.03
N SER A 160 -12.76 2.48 1.27
CA SER A 160 -13.65 3.58 0.88
C SER A 160 -14.87 3.11 0.08
N ARG A 161 -14.74 2.02 -0.67
CA ARG A 161 -15.80 1.46 -1.53
C ARG A 161 -16.48 0.22 -0.94
N GLY A 162 -15.95 -0.35 0.15
CA GLY A 162 -16.48 -1.56 0.78
C GLY A 162 -16.39 -2.81 -0.10
N THR A 163 -15.35 -2.90 -0.95
CA THR A 163 -15.16 -4.02 -1.89
C THR A 163 -13.81 -4.68 -1.67
N SER A 164 -13.77 -6.01 -1.70
CA SER A 164 -12.52 -6.78 -1.52
C SER A 164 -12.44 -8.02 -2.41
N ARG A 165 -11.22 -8.52 -2.62
CA ARG A 165 -10.89 -9.77 -3.32
C ARG A 165 -9.69 -10.44 -2.66
N SER A 166 -9.58 -11.75 -2.89
CA SER A 166 -8.41 -12.54 -2.53
C SER A 166 -8.02 -13.35 -3.76
N TYR A 167 -6.76 -13.25 -4.16
CA TYR A 167 -6.21 -13.98 -5.30
C TYR A 167 -5.20 -15.00 -4.80
N ASP A 168 -5.40 -16.27 -5.17
CA ASP A 168 -4.41 -17.31 -4.96
C ASP A 168 -3.40 -17.27 -6.10
N ILE A 169 -2.11 -17.31 -5.77
CA ILE A 169 -1.02 -17.24 -6.76
C ILE A 169 0.04 -18.30 -6.46
N THR A 170 0.63 -18.86 -7.53
CA THR A 170 1.67 -19.88 -7.46
C THR A 170 2.87 -19.41 -8.28
N SER A 171 4.08 -19.55 -7.73
CA SER A 171 5.31 -19.21 -8.45
C SER A 171 5.60 -20.24 -9.52
N GLU A 172 5.91 -19.76 -10.72
CA GLU A 172 6.40 -20.57 -11.85
C GLU A 172 7.94 -20.59 -11.91
N ASN A 173 8.61 -19.75 -11.11
CA ASN A 173 10.00 -19.38 -11.32
C ASN A 173 10.91 -19.65 -10.10
N GLY A 174 10.37 -20.25 -9.04
CA GLY A 174 11.14 -20.70 -7.89
C GLY A 174 10.57 -20.30 -6.54
N PRO A 175 11.19 -20.75 -5.43
CA PRO A 175 10.71 -20.46 -4.09
C PRO A 175 11.13 -19.07 -3.61
N LEU A 176 10.25 -18.43 -2.84
CA LEU A 176 10.58 -17.37 -1.88
C LEU A 176 11.63 -17.85 -0.88
N CYS A 177 12.47 -16.92 -0.45
CA CYS A 177 13.39 -17.08 0.67
C CYS A 177 12.71 -16.93 2.04
N LEU A 178 11.63 -16.15 2.09
CA LEU A 178 10.91 -15.71 3.30
C LEU A 178 11.82 -14.96 4.28
N LYS A 179 12.55 -13.94 3.78
CA LYS A 179 13.52 -13.16 4.58
C LYS A 179 13.20 -11.67 4.68
N TYR A 180 12.45 -11.12 3.73
CA TYR A 180 12.27 -9.67 3.64
C TYR A 180 10.80 -9.28 3.48
N ALA A 181 10.42 -8.19 4.15
CA ALA A 181 9.13 -7.53 3.99
C ALA A 181 9.34 -6.09 3.52
N GLU A 182 8.55 -5.68 2.54
CA GLU A 182 8.80 -4.47 1.75
C GLU A 182 7.57 -3.58 1.68
N TYR A 183 7.79 -2.26 1.68
CA TYR A 183 6.78 -1.20 1.59
C TYR A 183 7.28 -0.13 0.63
N ILE A 184 6.79 -0.15 -0.61
CA ILE A 184 7.49 0.47 -1.75
C ILE A 184 6.54 1.34 -2.59
N THR A 185 7.06 2.47 -3.04
CA THR A 185 6.65 3.17 -4.27
C THR A 185 7.66 2.85 -5.36
N GLU A 186 7.20 2.48 -6.54
CA GLU A 186 8.06 2.03 -7.64
C GLU A 186 7.76 2.78 -8.95
N ASP A 187 8.82 3.07 -9.70
CA ASP A 187 8.77 3.26 -11.16
C ASP A 187 8.98 1.90 -11.86
N PRO A 188 7.92 1.26 -12.40
CA PRO A 188 8.05 -0.05 -13.04
C PRO A 188 8.68 0.04 -14.45
N GLY A 189 9.01 1.24 -14.93
CA GLY A 189 9.48 1.47 -16.30
C GLY A 189 11.01 1.49 -16.49
N ASP A 190 11.42 1.29 -17.75
CA ASP A 190 12.82 1.45 -18.22
C ASP A 190 13.23 2.94 -18.35
N ARG A 191 13.19 3.71 -17.25
CA ARG A 191 13.65 5.13 -17.20
C ARG A 191 12.83 6.10 -18.06
N LEU A 192 11.53 5.90 -18.13
CA LEU A 192 10.60 6.99 -18.47
C LEU A 192 10.53 7.96 -17.26
N PRO A 193 10.08 9.21 -17.43
CA PRO A 193 10.03 10.14 -16.31
C PRO A 193 9.05 9.62 -15.26
N PHE A 194 9.59 9.38 -14.07
CA PHE A 194 8.86 8.92 -12.90
C PHE A 194 7.62 9.77 -12.65
N ALA A 195 6.48 9.09 -12.53
CA ALA A 195 5.21 9.76 -12.40
C ALA A 195 5.16 10.60 -11.12
N ALA A 196 4.76 11.86 -11.25
CA ALA A 196 4.52 12.70 -10.09
C ALA A 196 3.31 12.20 -9.32
N PHE A 197 3.43 12.14 -8.00
CA PHE A 197 2.36 11.75 -7.10
C PHE A 197 2.26 12.69 -5.91
N THR A 198 1.06 12.81 -5.34
CA THR A 198 0.92 13.47 -4.04
C THR A 198 1.56 12.61 -2.97
N ASP A 199 2.49 13.18 -2.21
CA ASP A 199 3.08 12.54 -1.05
C ASP A 199 2.02 11.87 -0.16
N TYR A 200 2.25 10.61 0.21
CA TYR A 200 1.28 9.77 0.90
C TYR A 200 1.96 8.88 1.93
N ASP A 201 1.14 8.29 2.81
CA ASP A 201 1.63 7.40 3.87
C ASP A 201 1.11 5.98 3.65
N MET A 202 1.98 5.01 3.85
CA MET A 202 1.54 3.67 4.26
C MET A 202 1.53 3.63 5.78
N THR A 203 0.40 3.20 6.33
CA THR A 203 0.14 3.14 7.76
C THR A 203 -0.20 1.74 8.20
N SER A 204 -0.05 1.49 9.51
CA SER A 204 -0.26 0.15 10.08
C SER A 204 0.57 -0.94 9.39
N CYS A 205 1.75 -0.56 8.86
CA CYS A 205 2.71 -1.45 8.26
C CYS A 205 3.13 -2.51 9.26
N ARG A 206 2.92 -3.78 8.90
CA ARG A 206 3.27 -4.92 9.75
C ARG A 206 3.68 -6.12 8.92
N ALA A 207 4.75 -6.76 9.33
CA ALA A 207 5.12 -8.09 8.89
C ALA A 207 4.86 -9.11 10.01
N THR A 208 4.62 -10.37 9.69
CA THR A 208 4.48 -11.45 10.69
C THR A 208 5.22 -12.70 10.23
N ASP A 209 5.98 -13.32 11.14
CA ASP A 209 6.72 -14.57 10.88
C ASP A 209 5.87 -15.85 11.04
N GLY A 210 6.45 -16.99 10.71
CA GLY A 210 5.80 -18.30 10.85
C GLY A 210 5.45 -18.71 12.28
N ASN A 211 5.99 -18.02 13.30
CA ASN A 211 5.63 -18.23 14.70
C ASN A 211 4.51 -17.28 15.17
N GLY A 212 4.05 -16.37 14.30
CA GLY A 212 3.04 -15.38 14.63
C GLY A 212 3.61 -14.13 15.31
N SER A 213 4.92 -13.94 15.33
CA SER A 213 5.54 -12.71 15.86
C SER A 213 5.42 -11.59 14.83
N SER A 214 4.97 -10.42 15.26
CA SER A 214 4.83 -9.26 14.38
C SER A 214 6.06 -8.36 14.43
N TYR A 215 6.40 -7.77 13.29
CA TYR A 215 7.54 -6.88 13.10
C TYR A 215 7.09 -5.57 12.46
N ASP A 216 7.77 -4.49 12.82
CA ASP A 216 7.48 -3.12 12.41
C ASP A 216 8.65 -2.49 11.63
N LEU A 217 8.59 -1.19 11.40
CA LEU A 217 9.57 -0.37 10.69
C LEU A 217 10.63 0.24 11.62
N SER A 218 10.95 -0.37 12.77
CA SER A 218 11.93 0.20 13.71
C SER A 218 13.38 0.25 13.18
N ASN A 219 13.74 -0.57 12.19
CA ASN A 219 15.10 -0.63 11.63
C ASN A 219 15.12 -1.16 10.17
N PRO A 220 14.40 -0.51 9.23
CA PRO A 220 14.45 -0.86 7.83
C PRO A 220 15.78 -0.42 7.19
N GLN A 221 16.10 -1.00 6.05
CA GLN A 221 16.93 -0.33 5.06
C GLN A 221 16.05 0.55 4.21
N MET A 222 16.42 1.82 4.11
CA MET A 222 15.69 2.77 3.28
C MET A 222 16.22 2.73 1.86
N TRP A 223 15.30 2.78 0.91
CA TRP A 223 15.56 2.84 -0.52
C TRP A 223 15.05 4.18 -1.04
N TYR A 224 15.90 4.89 -1.77
CA TYR A 224 15.61 6.20 -2.34
C TYR A 224 15.63 6.07 -3.85
N LEU A 225 14.58 6.56 -4.51
CA LEU A 225 14.53 6.50 -5.97
C LEU A 225 15.35 7.67 -6.50
N ASP A 226 16.48 7.36 -7.13
CA ASP A 226 17.44 8.30 -7.67
C ASP A 226 17.70 8.05 -9.15
N TYR A 227 17.61 9.11 -9.94
CA TYR A 227 18.01 9.12 -11.35
C TYR A 227 19.28 9.92 -11.56
N TYR A 228 20.42 9.23 -11.53
CA TYR A 228 21.73 9.80 -11.87
C TYR A 228 22.13 10.97 -10.94
N GLY A 229 21.87 10.84 -9.63
CA GLY A 229 22.10 11.87 -8.63
C GLY A 229 21.00 12.95 -8.62
N GLN A 230 19.78 12.58 -9.02
CA GLN A 230 18.57 13.38 -8.89
C GLN A 230 17.54 12.56 -8.13
N ASP A 231 17.35 12.91 -6.86
CA ASP A 231 16.30 12.35 -6.03
C ASP A 231 14.94 12.56 -6.71
N LYS A 232 14.16 11.48 -6.77
CA LYS A 232 12.81 11.41 -7.34
C LYS A 232 11.78 11.00 -6.32
N CYS A 233 12.19 10.19 -5.37
CA CYS A 233 11.42 9.90 -4.18
C CYS A 233 12.33 9.62 -3.00
N ASP A 234 11.97 10.19 -1.85
CA ASP A 234 12.46 9.71 -0.56
C ASP A 234 11.31 9.13 0.26
N ALA A 235 11.68 8.31 1.24
CA ALA A 235 10.73 7.83 2.23
C ALA A 235 11.27 8.07 3.65
N THR A 236 10.36 8.35 4.58
CA THR A 236 10.68 8.65 5.98
C THR A 236 9.81 7.81 6.91
N ILE A 237 10.42 7.20 7.94
CA ILE A 237 9.68 6.50 8.99
C ILE A 237 9.09 7.54 9.97
N GLU A 238 7.77 7.68 9.95
CA GLU A 238 7.04 8.62 10.81
C GLU A 238 6.77 8.02 12.20
N SER A 239 6.54 6.71 12.23
CA SER A 239 6.33 5.94 13.46
C SER A 239 6.81 4.50 13.27
N GLY A 240 6.79 3.69 14.34
CA GLY A 240 7.15 2.28 14.23
C GLY A 240 6.37 1.52 13.15
N SER A 241 5.16 1.96 12.77
CA SER A 241 4.33 1.28 11.77
C SER A 241 3.95 2.14 10.57
N ASP A 242 4.46 3.36 10.44
CA ASP A 242 4.02 4.29 9.39
C ASP A 242 5.24 4.85 8.65
N ILE A 243 5.13 4.89 7.32
CA ILE A 243 6.15 5.39 6.40
C ILE A 243 5.50 6.38 5.44
N ARG A 244 6.14 7.54 5.29
CA ARG A 244 5.75 8.56 4.34
C ARG A 244 6.64 8.52 3.11
N PHE A 245 6.05 8.69 1.92
CA PHE A 245 6.72 8.80 0.63
C PHE A 245 6.58 10.23 0.11
N ASN A 246 7.68 10.85 -0.30
CA ASN A 246 7.73 12.21 -0.82
C ASN A 246 8.25 12.21 -2.27
N TYR A 247 7.54 12.87 -3.18
CA TYR A 247 7.95 13.04 -4.59
C TYR A 247 8.79 14.31 -4.79
N HIS A 248 9.77 14.25 -5.71
CA HIS A 248 10.67 15.37 -6.06
C HIS A 248 10.77 15.68 -7.57
#